data_AF-A0A0R3MF69-F1
#
_entry.id   AF-A0A0R3MF69-F1
#
_cell.length_a   1.000
_cell.length_b   1.000
_cell.length_c   1.000
_cell.angle_alpha   90.00
_cell.angle_beta   90.00
_cell.angle_gamma   90.00
#
_symmetry.space_group_name_H-M   'P 1'
#
loop_
_entity.id
_entity.type
_entity.pdbx_description
1 polymer ?
#
loop_
_entity_poly.entity_id
_entity_poly.type
_entity_poly.pdbx_seq_one_letter_code
_entity_poly.pdbx_strand_id
1 'polypeptide(L)' 'MKTPRCDLKKTDDLERELFRRYSIALRLWARRFNTAEIAAHLREPEHIVCRWIWHWRELSRS' A
#
# COMPACT_ATOMS: atom_id res chain seq x y z
N MET A 1 -7.82 21.41 -32.13
CA MET A 1 -7.40 21.25 -30.72
C MET A 1 -7.01 19.80 -30.50
N LYS A 2 -5.73 19.50 -30.25
CA LYS A 2 -5.28 18.13 -29.89
C LYS A 2 -5.54 17.96 -28.39
N THR A 3 -6.47 17.11 -28.01
CA THR A 3 -6.63 16.67 -26.62
C THR A 3 -5.39 15.87 -26.19
N PRO A 4 -4.84 16.11 -24.98
CA PRO A 4 -3.77 15.28 -24.48
C PRO A 4 -4.36 13.89 -24.23
N ARG A 5 -3.78 12.85 -24.84
CA ARG A 5 -4.08 11.47 -24.45
C ARG A 5 -3.55 11.29 -23.04
N CYS A 6 -4.41 11.42 -22.03
CA CYS A 6 -4.09 10.93 -20.71
C CYS A 6 -3.78 9.44 -20.85
N ASP A 7 -2.57 9.03 -20.44
CA ASP A 7 -2.12 7.64 -20.31
C ASP A 7 -2.92 6.92 -19.21
N LEU A 8 -4.24 6.83 -19.38
CA LEU A 8 -5.22 6.31 -18.42
C LEU A 8 -4.94 4.87 -17.97
N LYS A 9 -4.12 4.12 -18.71
CA LYS A 9 -3.74 2.74 -18.35
C LYS A 9 -2.63 2.68 -17.29
N LYS A 10 -1.62 3.55 -17.36
CA LYS A 10 -0.44 3.46 -16.49
C LYS A 10 -0.75 3.78 -15.03
N THR A 11 -1.69 4.70 -14.80
CA THR A 11 -2.04 5.12 -13.44
C THR A 11 -2.87 4.06 -12.71
N ASP A 12 -3.78 3.38 -13.43
CA ASP A 12 -4.59 2.27 -12.89
C ASP A 12 -3.70 1.11 -12.42
N ASP A 13 -2.67 0.77 -13.21
CA ASP A 13 -1.70 -0.27 -12.86
C ASP A 13 -0.95 0.04 -11.55
N LEU A 14 -0.55 1.31 -11.34
CA LEU A 14 0.16 1.74 -10.15
C LEU A 14 -0.74 1.75 -8.91
N GLU A 15 -1.94 2.31 -9.00
CA GLU A 15 -2.89 2.34 -7.88
C GLU A 15 -3.28 0.93 -7.45
N ARG A 16 -3.48 0.04 -8.42
CA ARG A 16 -3.81 -1.37 -8.17
C ARG A 16 -2.64 -2.11 -7.51
N GLU A 17 -1.41 -1.84 -7.93
CA GLU A 17 -0.23 -2.41 -7.31
C GLU A 17 -0.05 -1.92 -5.86
N LEU A 18 -0.21 -0.61 -5.62
CA LEU A 18 -0.16 -0.01 -4.29
C LEU A 18 -1.23 -0.61 -3.38
N PHE A 19 -2.47 -0.73 -3.86
CA PHE A 19 -3.56 -1.35 -3.10
C PHE A 19 -3.26 -2.82 -2.77
N ARG A 20 -2.64 -3.56 -3.70
CA ARG A 20 -2.21 -4.95 -3.48
C ARG A 20 -1.15 -5.02 -2.39
N ARG A 21 -0.11 -4.18 -2.44
CA ARG A 21 0.96 -4.13 -1.43
C ARG A 21 0.41 -3.75 -0.05
N TYR A 22 -0.46 -2.73 0.00
CA TYR A 22 -1.19 -2.33 1.21
C TYR A 22 -1.99 -3.51 1.81
N SER A 23 -2.77 -4.20 0.99
CA SER A 23 -3.56 -5.36 1.43
C SER A 23 -2.69 -6.50 1.98
N ILE A 24 -1.54 -6.78 1.36
CA ILE A 24 -0.60 -7.78 1.85
C ILE A 24 0.02 -7.34 3.19
N ALA A 25 0.41 -6.07 3.31
CA ALA A 25 0.95 -5.52 4.55
C ALA A 25 -0.01 -5.73 5.73
N LEU A 26 -1.30 -5.43 5.54
CA LEU A 26 -2.32 -5.63 6.57
C LEU A 26 -2.52 -7.12 6.94
N ARG A 27 -2.49 -8.03 5.96
CA ARG A 27 -2.59 -9.48 6.23
C ARG A 27 -1.40 -9.98 7.05
N LEU A 28 -0.19 -9.54 6.73
CA LEU A 28 1.01 -9.92 7.50
C LEU A 28 0.99 -9.32 8.90
N TRP A 29 0.56 -8.05 9.03
CA TRP A 29 0.37 -7.42 10.32
C TRP A 29 -0.65 -8.16 11.20
N ALA A 30 -1.79 -8.59 10.63
CA ALA A 30 -2.79 -9.41 11.32
C ALA A 30 -2.22 -10.76 11.79
N ARG A 31 -1.23 -11.31 11.06
CA ARG A 31 -0.46 -12.51 11.44
C ARG A 31 0.67 -12.23 12.43
N ARG A 32 0.71 -11.05 13.04
CA ARG A 32 1.68 -10.62 14.07
C ARG A 32 3.12 -10.43 13.59
N PHE A 33 3.33 -10.25 12.29
CA PHE A 33 4.62 -9.81 11.77
C PHE A 33 4.89 -8.36 12.22
N ASN A 34 6.14 -8.04 12.55
CA ASN A 34 6.55 -6.68 12.87
C ASN A 34 6.73 -5.83 11.59
N THR A 35 6.84 -4.51 11.75
CA THR A 35 6.93 -3.56 10.62
C THR A 35 8.15 -3.78 9.74
N ALA A 36 9.30 -4.11 10.33
CA ALA A 36 10.53 -4.41 9.61
C ALA A 36 10.42 -5.71 8.77
N GLU A 37 9.80 -6.77 9.30
CA GLU A 37 9.58 -8.02 8.58
C GLU A 37 8.64 -7.82 7.38
N ILE A 38 7.57 -7.04 7.56
CA ILE A 38 6.62 -6.72 6.50
C ILE A 38 7.29 -5.87 5.41
N ALA A 39 8.09 -4.87 5.83
CA ALA A 39 8.85 -4.01 4.93
C ALA A 39 9.83 -4.83 4.07
N ALA A 40 10.57 -5.75 4.69
CA ALA A 40 11.46 -6.67 3.99
C ALA A 40 10.71 -7.57 3.00
N HIS A 41 9.54 -8.10 3.40
CA HIS A 41 8.72 -8.96 2.55
C HIS A 41 8.18 -8.23 1.31
N LEU A 42 7.79 -6.96 1.47
CA LEU A 42 7.23 -6.14 0.39
C LEU A 42 8.27 -5.38 -0.42
N ARG A 43 9.54 -5.39 0.02
CA ARG A 43 10.62 -4.51 -0.50
C ARG A 43 10.20 -3.04 -0.47
N GLU A 44 9.51 -2.67 0.61
CA GLU A 44 9.03 -1.31 0.87
C GLU A 44 9.82 -0.69 2.03
N PRO A 45 9.99 0.64 2.08
CA PRO A 45 10.57 1.29 3.24
C PRO A 45 9.68 1.09 4.48
N GLU A 46 10.29 0.80 5.63
CA GLU A 46 9.55 0.53 6.87
C GLU A 46 8.59 1.66 7.27
N HIS A 47 9.00 2.92 7.09
CA HIS A 47 8.15 4.07 7.42
C HIS A 47 6.86 4.13 6.58
N ILE A 48 6.85 3.60 5.35
CA ILE A 48 5.65 3.48 4.51
C ILE A 48 4.71 2.43 5.09
N VAL A 49 5.24 1.27 5.46
CA VAL A 49 4.47 0.19 6.09
C VAL A 49 3.89 0.64 7.44
N CYS A 50 4.67 1.34 8.26
CA CYS A 50 4.20 1.95 9.50
C CYS A 50 3.02 2.89 9.26
N ARG A 51 3.10 3.74 8.23
CA ARG A 51 2.01 4.66 7.87
C ARG A 51 0.75 3.91 7.42
N TRP A 52 0.89 2.83 6.65
CA TRP A 52 -0.23 1.99 6.23
C TRP A 52 -0.95 1.35 7.42
N ILE A 53 -0.20 0.76 8.35
CA ILE A 53 -0.78 0.12 9.54
C ILE A 53 -1.44 1.17 10.44
N TRP A 54 -0.82 2.34 10.62
CA TRP A 54 -1.41 3.44 11.37
C TRP A 54 -2.72 3.90 10.75
N HIS A 55 -2.75 4.13 9.43
CA HIS A 55 -3.95 4.52 8.71
C HIS A 55 -5.09 3.51 8.88
N TRP A 56 -4.78 2.21 8.77
CA TRP A 56 -5.75 1.14 9.02
C TRP A 56 -6.32 1.16 10.45
N ARG A 57 -5.47 1.40 11.45
CA ARG A 57 -5.91 1.51 12.86
C ARG A 57 -6.87 2.67 13.06
N GLU A 58 -6.60 3.82 12.43
CA GLU A 58 -7.50 4.98 12.51
C GLU A 58 -8.85 4.69 11.85
N LEU A 59 -8.85 4.03 10.68
CA LEU A 59 -10.09 3.61 10.01
C LEU A 59 -10.90 2.60 10.83
N SER A 60 -10.23 1.69 11.54
CA SER A 60 -10.90 0.65 12.35
C SER A 60 -11.48 1.17 13.68
N ARG A 61 -11.23 2.44 14.03
CA ARG A 61 -11.73 3.08 15.25
C ARG A 61 -13.06 3.83 15.05
N SER A 62 -13.44 4.06 13.80
CA SER A 62 -14.71 4.69 13.40
C SER A 62 -15.81 3.64 13.24
#